data_AF-J3A454-F1
#
_entry.id   AF-J3A454-F1
#
_cell.length_a   1.000
_cell.length_b   1.000
_cell.length_c   1.000
_cell.angle_alpha   90.00
_cell.angle_beta   90.00
_cell.angle_gamma   90.00
#
_symmetry.space_group_name_H-M   'P 1'
#
loop_
_entity.id
_entity.type
_entity.pdbx_description
1 polymer ?
#
loop_
_entity_poly.entity_id
_entity_poly.type
_entity_poly.pdbx_seq_one_letter_code
_entity_poly.pdbx_strand_id
1 'polypeptide(L)'
;MTTKPQLKLGSHLVPGLAAVALFVVMAVVFLQASFGDAAGFPDGASITASIGYAMFNLDIAQAEATLVQSESFLVAFEIIDIVLVAALAGAVMLARREAGGFMGELLTDGGRTRDETETEGEQ
;
A
#
# COMPACT_ATOMS: atom_id res chain seq x y z
N MET A 1 41.46 27.25 -8.06
CA MET A 1 41.46 25.98 -8.82
C MET A 1 40.18 25.24 -8.46
N THR A 2 39.29 25.02 -9.41
CA THR A 2 38.01 24.34 -9.16
C THR A 2 38.11 22.92 -9.72
N THR A 3 38.01 21.93 -8.83
CA THR A 3 38.06 20.52 -9.20
C THR A 3 36.88 20.19 -10.11
N LYS A 4 37.14 19.54 -11.26
CA LYS A 4 36.08 19.11 -12.18
C LYS A 4 35.23 18.01 -11.52
N PRO A 5 33.89 18.05 -11.65
CA PRO A 5 33.04 16.98 -11.14
C PRO A 5 33.35 15.66 -11.85
N GLN A 6 33.52 14.58 -11.07
CA GLN A 6 33.75 13.23 -11.57
C GLN A 6 32.51 12.38 -11.30
N LEU A 7 32.06 11.65 -12.32
CA LEU A 7 30.95 10.71 -12.19
C LEU A 7 31.39 9.50 -11.35
N LYS A 8 30.65 9.23 -10.27
CA LYS A 8 30.90 8.09 -9.39
C LYS A 8 30.37 6.82 -10.06
N LEU A 9 31.15 6.22 -10.94
CA LEU A 9 30.86 4.90 -11.49
C LEU A 9 31.40 3.82 -10.55
N GLY A 10 30.58 2.83 -10.20
CA GLY A 10 30.99 1.71 -9.35
C GLY A 10 29.89 0.68 -9.14
N SER A 11 30.16 -0.34 -8.33
CA SER A 11 29.26 -1.49 -8.08
C SER A 11 27.85 -1.10 -7.58
N HIS A 12 27.72 0.07 -6.94
CA HIS A 12 26.42 0.63 -6.54
C HIS A 12 25.47 0.95 -7.72
N LEU A 13 25.97 0.97 -8.96
CA LEU A 13 25.14 1.12 -10.17
C LEU A 13 24.56 -0.21 -10.65
N VAL A 14 25.01 -1.35 -10.13
CA VAL A 14 24.54 -2.68 -10.53
C VAL A 14 23.02 -2.84 -10.36
N PRO A 15 22.39 -2.43 -9.25
CA PRO A 15 20.93 -2.48 -9.12
C PRO A 15 20.22 -1.59 -10.15
N GLY A 16 20.77 -0.41 -10.43
CA GLY A 16 20.22 0.49 -11.45
C GLY A 16 20.34 -0.09 -12.86
N LEU A 17 21.47 -0.74 -13.18
CA LEU A 17 21.66 -1.43 -14.44
C LEU A 17 20.70 -2.63 -14.57
N ALA A 18 20.46 -3.37 -13.49
CA ALA A 18 19.48 -4.46 -13.46
C ALA A 18 18.05 -3.94 -13.73
N ALA A 19 17.67 -2.79 -13.17
CA ALA A 19 16.39 -2.15 -13.46
C ALA A 19 16.27 -1.71 -14.93
N VAL A 20 17.32 -1.13 -15.51
CA VAL A 20 17.34 -0.78 -16.94
C VAL A 20 17.25 -2.03 -17.81
N ALA A 21 17.96 -3.12 -17.45
CA ALA A 21 17.87 -4.38 -18.16
C ALA A 21 16.45 -4.96 -18.11
N LEU A 22 15.81 -4.97 -16.94
CA LEU A 22 14.41 -5.39 -16.80
C LEU A 22 13.48 -4.52 -17.65
N PHE A 23 13.69 -3.21 -17.66
CA PHE A 23 12.90 -2.29 -18.49
C PHE A 23 13.03 -2.62 -19.98
N VAL A 24 14.25 -2.90 -20.46
CA VAL A 24 14.48 -3.32 -21.85
C VAL A 24 13.77 -4.64 -22.14
N VAL A 25 13.83 -5.62 -21.24
CA VAL A 25 13.10 -6.89 -21.40
C VAL A 25 11.60 -6.64 -21.52
N MET A 26 11.00 -5.84 -20.64
CA MET A 26 9.58 -5.48 -20.70
C MET A 26 9.23 -4.75 -22.00
N ALA A 27 10.06 -3.81 -22.44
CA ALA A 27 9.87 -3.10 -23.70
C ALA A 27 9.90 -4.06 -24.89
N VAL A 28 10.85 -4.99 -24.94
CA VAL A 28 10.91 -6.02 -25.98
C VAL A 28 9.66 -6.90 -25.97
N VAL A 29 9.23 -7.35 -24.79
CA VAL A 29 8.00 -8.14 -24.63
C VAL A 29 6.80 -7.38 -25.17
N PHE A 30 6.63 -6.10 -24.83
CA PHE A 30 5.49 -5.31 -25.28
C PHE A 30 5.52 -5.01 -26.78
N LEU A 31 6.70 -4.77 -27.36
CA LEU A 31 6.83 -4.55 -28.80
C LEU A 31 6.60 -5.84 -29.62
N GLN A 32 6.92 -6.99 -29.06
CA GLN A 32 6.70 -8.29 -29.72
C GLN A 32 5.37 -8.96 -29.35
N ALA A 33 4.67 -8.44 -28.35
CA ALA A 33 3.35 -8.93 -27.99
C ALA A 33 2.38 -8.65 -29.13
N SER A 34 2.00 -9.70 -29.85
CA SER A 34 0.86 -9.65 -30.76
C SER A 34 -0.37 -10.09 -30.00
N PHE A 35 -1.35 -9.19 -29.91
CA PHE A 35 -2.71 -9.60 -29.64
C PHE A 35 -3.33 -10.04 -30.97
N GLY A 36 -4.13 -11.10 -30.97
CA GLY A 36 -4.89 -11.50 -32.15
C GLY A 36 -5.96 -10.46 -32.50
N ASP A 37 -6.86 -10.81 -33.41
CA ASP A 37 -8.03 -9.97 -33.66
C ASP A 37 -8.81 -9.72 -32.37
N ALA A 38 -9.29 -8.50 -32.20
CA ALA A 38 -10.08 -8.12 -31.04
C ALA A 38 -11.38 -8.94 -31.02
N ALA A 39 -11.36 -10.04 -30.27
CA ALA A 39 -12.55 -10.82 -29.97
C ALA A 39 -13.35 -10.05 -28.91
N GLY A 40 -14.44 -9.42 -29.35
CA GLY A 40 -15.46 -8.92 -28.44
C GLY A 40 -16.11 -10.07 -27.67
N PHE A 41 -16.91 -9.74 -26.66
CA PHE A 41 -17.72 -10.73 -25.99
C PHE A 41 -18.90 -11.18 -26.88
N PRO A 42 -19.40 -12.41 -26.73
CA PRO A 42 -20.59 -12.87 -27.45
C PRO A 42 -21.78 -11.92 -27.26
N ASP A 43 -22.64 -11.81 -28.26
CA ASP A 43 -23.87 -11.02 -28.15
C ASP A 43 -24.73 -11.52 -26.98
N GLY A 44 -25.19 -10.59 -26.15
CA GLY A 44 -25.95 -10.90 -24.93
C GLY A 44 -25.10 -11.37 -23.74
N ALA A 45 -23.77 -11.42 -23.86
CA ALA A 45 -22.89 -11.76 -22.75
C ALA A 45 -22.91 -10.67 -21.67
N SER A 46 -23.31 -11.03 -20.45
CA SER A 46 -23.30 -10.11 -19.31
C SER A 46 -21.99 -10.23 -18.54
N ILE A 47 -21.08 -9.27 -18.76
CA ILE A 47 -19.78 -9.21 -18.06
C ILE A 47 -19.95 -8.92 -16.58
N THR A 48 -20.87 -8.00 -16.24
CA THR A 48 -21.19 -7.70 -14.84
C THR A 48 -21.71 -8.93 -14.11
N ALA A 49 -22.59 -9.72 -14.73
CA ALA A 49 -23.06 -10.96 -14.12
C ALA A 49 -21.92 -11.99 -14.02
N SER A 50 -21.11 -12.15 -15.07
CA SER A 50 -19.98 -13.09 -15.07
C SER A 50 -19.01 -12.78 -13.91
N ILE A 51 -18.68 -11.51 -13.68
CA ILE A 51 -17.88 -11.05 -12.55
C ILE A 51 -18.56 -11.40 -11.21
N GLY A 52 -19.86 -11.13 -11.07
CA GLY A 52 -20.61 -11.44 -9.85
C GLY A 52 -20.59 -12.93 -9.51
N TYR A 53 -20.79 -13.81 -10.51
CA TYR A 53 -20.71 -15.27 -10.32
C TYR A 53 -19.28 -15.72 -9.95
N ALA A 54 -18.26 -15.15 -10.59
CA ALA A 54 -16.86 -15.43 -10.30
C ALA A 54 -16.42 -14.99 -8.89
N MET A 55 -16.97 -13.89 -8.37
CA MET A 55 -16.67 -13.41 -7.02
C MET A 55 -17.15 -14.38 -5.93
N PHE A 56 -18.29 -15.05 -6.15
CA PHE A 56 -18.92 -15.92 -5.16
C PHE A 56 -18.79 -17.41 -5.47
N ASN A 57 -17.98 -17.77 -6.47
CA ASN A 57 -17.77 -19.16 -6.91
C ASN A 57 -19.10 -19.88 -7.24
N LEU A 58 -20.01 -19.18 -7.91
CA LEU A 58 -21.34 -19.70 -8.26
C LEU A 58 -21.32 -20.38 -9.63
N ASP A 59 -22.03 -21.50 -9.75
CA ASP A 59 -22.10 -22.25 -11.01
C ASP A 59 -22.92 -21.49 -12.07
N ILE A 60 -22.32 -21.41 -13.24
CA ILE A 60 -22.80 -20.74 -14.44
C ILE A 60 -23.97 -21.51 -15.07
N ALA A 61 -24.10 -22.81 -14.81
CA ALA A 61 -25.16 -23.66 -15.34
C ALA A 61 -26.57 -23.29 -14.87
N GLN A 62 -26.68 -22.48 -13.80
CA GLN A 62 -27.95 -22.02 -13.22
C GLN A 62 -28.29 -20.58 -13.66
N ALA A 63 -27.45 -19.92 -14.47
CA ALA A 63 -27.66 -18.54 -14.89
C ALA A 63 -28.55 -18.46 -16.13
N GLU A 64 -29.56 -17.58 -16.11
CA GLU A 64 -30.39 -17.29 -17.28
C GLU A 64 -29.67 -16.45 -18.35
N ALA A 65 -28.56 -15.81 -18.00
CA ALA A 65 -27.79 -14.96 -18.90
C ALA A 65 -26.68 -15.75 -19.62
N THR A 66 -26.32 -15.34 -20.83
CA THR A 66 -25.08 -15.76 -21.46
C THR A 66 -23.91 -15.22 -20.64
N LEU A 67 -23.15 -16.10 -20.00
CA LEU A 67 -22.02 -15.74 -19.16
C LEU A 67 -20.70 -16.15 -19.82
N VAL A 68 -19.66 -15.36 -19.55
CA VAL A 68 -18.30 -15.64 -20.01
C VAL A 68 -17.63 -16.50 -18.94
N GLN A 69 -17.02 -17.62 -19.36
CA GLN A 69 -16.22 -18.45 -18.48
C GLN A 69 -15.09 -17.62 -17.85
N SER A 70 -15.04 -17.58 -16.53
CA SER A 70 -14.08 -16.80 -15.76
C SER A 70 -13.62 -17.60 -14.55
N GLU A 71 -12.35 -17.47 -14.20
CA GLU A 71 -11.81 -18.09 -12.99
C GLU A 71 -12.41 -17.46 -11.73
N SER A 72 -12.58 -18.27 -10.68
CA SER A 72 -13.08 -17.81 -9.39
C SER A 72 -12.10 -16.82 -8.77
N PHE A 73 -12.61 -15.66 -8.34
CA PHE A 73 -11.84 -14.63 -7.64
C PHE A 73 -12.05 -14.66 -6.11
N LEU A 74 -12.86 -15.61 -5.61
CA LEU A 74 -13.25 -15.67 -4.20
C LEU A 74 -12.03 -15.66 -3.25
N VAL A 75 -11.00 -16.44 -3.57
CA VAL A 75 -9.78 -16.52 -2.75
C VAL A 75 -9.04 -15.18 -2.69
N ALA A 76 -8.89 -14.51 -3.83
CA ALA A 76 -8.20 -13.22 -3.86
C ALA A 76 -9.04 -12.14 -3.15
N PHE A 77 -10.36 -12.17 -3.29
CA PHE A 77 -11.27 -11.29 -2.56
C PHE A 77 -11.16 -11.49 -1.04
N GLU A 78 -11.12 -12.73 -0.57
CA GLU A 78 -10.96 -13.08 0.85
C GLU A 78 -9.60 -12.61 1.41
N ILE A 79 -8.53 -12.75 0.63
CA ILE A 79 -7.20 -12.24 1.03
C ILE A 79 -7.24 -10.72 1.20
N ILE A 80 -7.86 -10.01 0.25
CA ILE A 80 -8.02 -8.55 0.33
C ILE A 80 -8.81 -8.17 1.59
N ASP A 81 -9.91 -8.86 1.89
CA ASP A 81 -10.72 -8.60 3.07
C ASP A 81 -9.89 -8.73 4.36
N ILE A 82 -9.19 -9.85 4.55
CA ILE A 82 -8.35 -10.08 5.73
C ILE A 82 -7.26 -9.00 5.85
N VAL A 83 -6.63 -8.62 4.73
CA VAL A 83 -5.60 -7.57 4.70
C VAL A 83 -6.19 -6.21 5.10
N LEU A 84 -7.37 -5.87 4.59
CA LEU A 84 -8.05 -4.61 4.92
C LEU A 84 -8.46 -4.56 6.39
N VAL A 85 -8.99 -5.66 6.94
CA VAL A 85 -9.33 -5.76 8.37
C VAL A 85 -8.08 -5.61 9.24
N ALA A 86 -6.99 -6.29 8.89
CA ALA A 86 -5.73 -6.17 9.61
C ALA A 86 -5.15 -4.75 9.54
N ALA A 87 -5.21 -4.11 8.37
CA ALA A 87 -4.76 -2.73 8.18
C ALA A 87 -5.60 -1.74 9.01
N LEU A 88 -6.93 -1.91 9.02
CA LEU A 88 -7.83 -1.09 9.82
C LEU A 88 -7.56 -1.28 11.32
N ALA A 89 -7.43 -2.51 11.78
CA ALA A 89 -7.10 -2.81 13.18
C ALA A 89 -5.74 -2.21 13.58
N GLY A 90 -4.72 -2.33 12.71
CA GLY A 90 -3.41 -1.72 12.90
C GLY A 90 -3.48 -0.19 12.96
N ALA A 91 -4.23 0.44 12.06
CA ALA A 91 -4.45 1.88 12.05
C ALA A 91 -5.14 2.37 13.34
N VAL A 92 -6.17 1.64 13.80
CA VAL A 92 -6.88 1.97 15.05
C VAL A 92 -5.99 1.78 16.28
N MET A 93 -5.22 0.70 16.34
CA MET A 93 -4.26 0.48 17.42
C MET A 93 -3.18 1.56 17.47
N LEU A 94 -2.67 1.99 16.31
CA LEU A 94 -1.67 3.05 16.22
C LEU A 94 -2.25 4.43 16.54
N ALA A 95 -3.50 4.69 16.15
CA ALA A 95 -4.20 5.93 16.45
C ALA A 95 -4.61 6.04 17.93
N ARG A 96 -4.77 4.90 18.61
CA ARG A 96 -5.12 4.86 20.04
C ARG A 96 -3.90 5.30 20.85
N ARG A 97 -3.85 6.58 21.21
CA ARG A 97 -2.97 7.06 22.27
C ARG A 97 -3.51 6.57 23.61
N GLU A 98 -2.70 5.83 24.35
CA GLU A 98 -3.03 5.45 25.72
C GLU A 98 -3.21 6.72 26.56
N ALA A 99 -4.44 6.98 26.98
CA ALA A 99 -4.74 8.01 27.97
C ALA A 99 -4.44 7.43 29.36
N GLY A 100 -3.15 7.29 29.68
CA GLY A 100 -2.68 6.98 31.03
C GLY A 100 -1.71 5.80 31.12
N GLY A 101 -0.47 6.11 31.50
CA GLY A 101 0.51 5.20 32.10
C GLY A 101 1.66 4.78 31.19
N PHE A 102 2.70 5.58 30.99
CA PHE A 102 3.94 5.50 31.80
C PHE A 102 4.61 6.87 32.01
N MET A 103 3.83 7.93 31.82
CA MET A 103 4.30 9.31 31.75
C MET A 103 3.35 10.27 32.48
N GLY A 104 2.67 9.80 33.51
CA GLY A 104 2.35 10.70 34.61
C GLY A 104 3.69 11.10 35.20
N GLU A 105 4.03 12.38 35.11
CA GLU A 105 5.31 12.95 35.60
C GLU A 105 6.50 12.95 34.61
N LEU A 106 6.27 13.20 33.32
CA LEU A 106 7.19 14.10 32.60
C LEU A 106 6.62 15.51 32.66
N LEU A 107 6.68 16.10 33.85
CA LEU A 107 6.63 17.56 33.96
C LEU A 107 7.85 18.08 33.19
N THR A 108 7.61 18.74 32.07
CA THR A 108 8.63 19.59 31.46
C THR A 108 8.98 20.65 32.51
N ASP A 109 10.27 20.80 32.82
CA ASP A 109 10.88 21.72 33.81
C ASP A 109 10.67 23.22 33.48
N GLY A 110 9.44 23.61 33.16
CA GLY A 110 9.06 24.95 32.74
C GLY A 110 8.41 25.80 33.83
N GLY A 111 8.34 25.32 35.07
CA GLY A 111 7.74 26.02 36.20
C GLY A 111 8.77 26.33 37.27
N ARG A 112 9.38 27.52 37.21
CA ARG A 112 10.37 27.99 38.19
C ARG A 112 9.85 27.83 39.62
N THR A 113 10.60 27.13 40.46
CA THR A 113 10.52 27.28 41.91
C THR A 113 10.98 28.68 42.26
N ARG A 114 10.07 29.52 42.76
CA ARG A 114 10.46 30.78 43.42
C ARG A 114 10.99 30.40 44.79
N ASP A 115 12.30 30.57 44.96
CA ASP A 115 12.89 30.81 46.28
C ASP A 115 12.34 32.15 46.78
N GLU A 116 11.46 32.10 47.78
CA GLU A 116 11.19 33.25 48.65
C GLU A 116 12.18 33.18 49.82
N THR A 117 13.42 33.56 49.55
CA THR A 117 14.34 34.04 50.59
C THR A 117 14.89 35.38 50.14
N GLU A 118 14.17 36.46 50.46
CA GLU A 118 14.74 37.75 50.89
C GLU A 118 13.62 38.79 51.09
N THR A 119 13.19 38.92 52.34
CA THR A 119 13.11 40.24 52.96
C THR A 119 13.58 40.07 54.39
N GLU A 120 14.89 40.15 54.54
CA GLU A 120 15.52 40.60 55.78
C GLU A 120 14.98 41.99 56.13
N GLY A 121 14.50 42.13 57.37
CA GLY A 121 14.66 43.33 58.17
C GLY A 121 13.78 44.55 57.84
N GLU A 122 12.66 44.68 58.55
CA GLU A 122 12.23 45.99 59.08
C GLU A 122 11.66 45.81 60.50
N GLN A 123 12.50 46.24 61.47
CA GLN A 123 12.22 46.89 62.77
C GLN A 123 11.19 46.28 63.75
#